data_AF-A0ABD1WM93-F1
#
_entry.id   AF-A0ABD1WM93-F1
#
_cell.length_a   1.000
_cell.length_b   1.000
_cell.length_c   1.000
_cell.angle_alpha   90.00
_cell.angle_beta   90.00
_cell.angle_gamma   90.00
#
_symmetry.space_group_name_H-M   'P 1'
#
loop_
_entity.id
_entity.type
_entity.pdbx_description
1 polymer ?
#
loop_
_entity_poly.entity_id
_entity_poly.type
_entity_poly.pdbx_seq_one_letter_code
_entity_poly.pdbx_strand_id
1 'polypeptide(L)'
;MAEELPQTSKKSSKNHVLRRVTSSSNDGPSEPVEIPPAIEAKTWWKCKNSACRAILHIEEIFCKRCSCCICQLFDDNKDPSLWFECTSELSEIDSCGLSCHIECALEHRKVMQLDGTYSCASCGKVLEILGYWKKQVVMAKDARRVDVLCYRISLSYRLLDGTSKHNEVHELIKAAKAKLESELGPSRRKFRQDVSGTCK
;
A
#
# COMPACT_ATOMS: atom_id res chain seq x y z
N MET A 1 -43.15 24.26 -4.34
CA MET A 1 -42.90 24.55 -5.76
C MET A 1 -41.44 24.89 -5.90
N ALA A 2 -40.71 24.15 -6.73
CA ALA A 2 -39.33 24.37 -7.12
C ALA A 2 -39.16 23.76 -8.52
N GLU A 3 -38.38 24.40 -9.39
CA GLU A 3 -38.50 24.28 -10.85
C GLU A 3 -37.78 23.07 -11.47
N GLU A 4 -38.10 22.85 -12.76
CA GLU A 4 -37.60 21.76 -13.60
C GLU A 4 -36.20 22.01 -14.19
N LEU A 5 -35.64 20.93 -14.75
CA LEU A 5 -34.52 20.93 -15.70
C LEU A 5 -34.81 21.77 -16.96
N PRO A 6 -33.75 22.17 -17.69
CA PRO A 6 -33.58 21.50 -18.98
C PRO A 6 -32.12 21.17 -19.36
N GLN A 7 -31.95 20.12 -20.17
CA GLN A 7 -30.75 19.85 -20.95
C GLN A 7 -30.81 20.59 -22.31
N THR A 8 -29.66 20.86 -22.97
CA THR A 8 -29.37 20.33 -24.34
C THR A 8 -28.05 20.83 -24.98
N SER A 9 -27.26 19.86 -25.46
CA SER A 9 -26.58 19.77 -26.77
C SER A 9 -25.87 20.95 -27.50
N LYS A 10 -24.57 20.72 -27.72
CA LYS A 10 -23.82 20.75 -29.03
C LYS A 10 -23.77 22.05 -29.88
N LYS A 11 -22.53 22.56 -30.07
CA LYS A 11 -22.01 23.22 -31.29
C LYS A 11 -20.50 22.91 -31.38
N SER A 12 -20.00 22.17 -32.39
CA SER A 12 -19.77 22.54 -33.80
C SER A 12 -18.43 23.27 -34.02
N SER A 13 -17.37 22.49 -34.26
CA SER A 13 -16.08 22.99 -34.76
C SER A 13 -16.11 23.06 -36.29
N LYS A 14 -15.90 24.25 -36.86
CA LYS A 14 -15.77 24.44 -38.31
C LYS A 14 -14.34 24.23 -38.77
N ASN A 15 -14.14 23.30 -39.70
CA ASN A 15 -12.92 23.26 -40.51
C ASN A 15 -12.90 24.46 -41.47
N HIS A 16 -11.73 25.10 -41.63
CA HIS A 16 -11.48 26.01 -42.74
C HIS A 16 -10.14 25.66 -43.42
N VAL A 17 -10.21 25.27 -44.68
CA VAL A 17 -9.06 24.90 -45.52
C VAL A 17 -8.67 26.10 -46.38
N LEU A 18 -7.41 26.55 -46.30
CA LEU A 18 -6.69 27.36 -47.29
C LEU A 18 -5.23 27.51 -46.79
N ARG A 19 -4.15 27.49 -47.60
CA ARG A 19 -3.99 27.34 -49.05
C ARG A 19 -2.59 26.78 -49.35
N ARG A 20 -2.42 26.07 -50.47
CA ARG A 20 -1.13 25.54 -50.99
C ARG A 20 -0.40 26.60 -51.82
N VAL A 21 0.92 26.73 -51.66
CA VAL A 21 1.87 27.24 -52.70
C VAL A 21 3.12 26.33 -52.69
N THR A 22 3.80 26.21 -53.83
CA THR A 22 4.73 25.13 -54.23
C THR A 22 6.14 25.62 -54.56
N SER A 23 7.06 24.68 -54.88
CA SER A 23 8.45 24.77 -55.43
C SER A 23 9.57 24.52 -54.38
N SER A 24 10.64 23.75 -54.63
CA SER A 24 11.08 22.96 -55.81
C SER A 24 11.91 21.72 -55.41
N SER A 25 12.05 20.75 -56.32
CA SER A 25 13.08 19.68 -56.35
C SER A 25 14.42 20.22 -56.90
N ASN A 26 15.59 19.54 -56.83
CA ASN A 26 16.02 18.21 -56.36
C ASN A 26 17.48 18.33 -55.81
N ASP A 27 18.34 17.34 -55.50
CA ASP A 27 18.42 15.87 -55.72
C ASP A 27 19.38 15.22 -54.67
N GLY A 28 19.62 13.89 -54.73
CA GLY A 28 20.79 13.23 -54.10
C GLY A 28 20.51 11.89 -53.40
N PRO A 29 21.09 10.75 -53.84
CA PRO A 29 20.88 9.45 -53.18
C PRO A 29 21.84 9.25 -52.00
N SER A 30 21.31 9.34 -50.78
CA SER A 30 22.00 8.89 -49.57
C SER A 30 21.80 7.39 -49.37
N GLU A 31 22.90 6.63 -49.28
CA GLU A 31 22.86 5.21 -48.88
C GLU A 31 22.13 5.04 -47.53
N PRO A 32 21.38 3.93 -47.34
CA PRO A 32 20.82 3.63 -46.04
C PRO A 32 21.95 3.24 -45.09
N VAL A 33 22.40 4.20 -44.28
CA VAL A 33 23.19 3.91 -43.09
C VAL A 33 22.33 2.99 -42.21
N GLU A 34 22.71 1.72 -42.12
CA GLU A 34 22.16 0.80 -41.13
C GLU A 34 22.48 1.35 -39.74
N ILE A 35 21.53 2.07 -39.17
CA ILE A 35 21.52 2.39 -37.74
C ILE A 35 21.53 1.02 -37.04
N PRO A 36 22.58 0.66 -36.29
CA PRO A 36 22.58 -0.59 -35.55
C PRO A 36 21.33 -0.62 -34.69
N PRO A 37 20.57 -1.74 -34.63
CA PRO A 37 19.34 -1.77 -33.86
C PRO A 37 19.69 -1.34 -32.44
N ALA A 38 19.15 -0.19 -32.05
CA ALA A 38 19.41 0.38 -30.73
C ALA A 38 19.09 -0.74 -29.74
N ILE A 39 20.09 -1.14 -28.96
CA ILE A 39 19.91 -2.21 -27.97
C ILE A 39 18.73 -1.74 -27.12
N GLU A 40 17.58 -2.41 -27.27
CA GLU A 40 16.36 -2.09 -26.53
C GLU A 40 16.62 -2.47 -25.08
N ALA A 41 17.36 -1.58 -24.40
CA ALA A 41 17.69 -1.67 -22.99
C ALA A 41 16.35 -1.80 -22.29
N LYS A 42 16.14 -2.94 -21.65
CA LYS A 42 14.82 -3.34 -21.18
C LYS A 42 14.41 -2.44 -20.02
N THR A 43 13.77 -1.32 -20.34
CA THR A 43 13.32 -0.26 -19.42
C THR A 43 12.26 -0.73 -18.44
N TRP A 44 11.87 -2.00 -18.51
CA TRP A 44 10.82 -2.58 -17.70
C TRP A 44 11.16 -4.00 -17.22
N TRP A 45 10.68 -4.32 -16.03
CA TRP A 45 10.77 -5.66 -15.44
C TRP A 45 9.39 -6.13 -14.97
N LYS A 46 9.26 -7.45 -14.80
CA LYS A 46 8.02 -8.09 -14.34
C LYS A 46 8.14 -8.45 -12.87
N CYS A 47 7.12 -8.08 -12.08
CA CYS A 47 7.03 -8.42 -10.67
C CYS A 47 7.23 -9.92 -10.43
N LYS A 48 8.08 -10.26 -9.45
CA LYS A 48 8.36 -11.64 -9.03
C LYS A 48 7.17 -12.30 -8.32
N ASN A 49 6.28 -11.52 -7.72
CA ASN A 49 5.05 -12.01 -7.10
C ASN A 49 4.15 -12.66 -8.17
N SER A 50 3.85 -13.94 -7.95
CA SER A 50 3.14 -14.79 -8.90
C SER A 50 1.67 -14.39 -9.10
N ALA A 51 1.05 -13.75 -8.10
CA ALA A 51 -0.30 -13.21 -8.14
C ALA A 51 -0.33 -11.77 -8.70
N CYS A 52 0.69 -10.94 -8.41
CA CYS A 52 0.70 -9.54 -8.84
C CYS A 52 1.02 -9.37 -10.34
N ARG A 53 2.10 -10.01 -10.83
CA ARG A 53 2.55 -10.00 -12.24
C ARG A 53 2.70 -8.62 -12.92
N ALA A 54 2.69 -7.53 -12.15
CA ALA A 54 2.78 -6.16 -12.67
C ALA A 54 4.05 -5.96 -13.52
N ILE A 55 3.98 -5.04 -14.48
CA ILE A 55 5.13 -4.53 -15.21
C ILE A 55 5.55 -3.20 -14.56
N LEU A 56 6.83 -3.02 -14.32
CA LEU A 56 7.43 -1.90 -13.57
C LEU A 56 8.55 -1.27 -14.37
N HIS A 57 8.82 0.02 -14.14
CA HIS A 57 9.97 0.69 -14.74
C HIS A 57 11.29 0.19 -14.12
N ILE A 58 12.39 0.23 -14.87
CA ILE A 58 13.73 -0.22 -14.43
C ILE A 58 14.25 0.54 -13.19
N GLU A 59 13.76 1.75 -12.98
CA GLU A 59 14.07 2.59 -11.81
C GLU A 59 13.30 2.18 -10.54
N GLU A 60 12.23 1.38 -10.65
CA GLU A 60 11.47 0.93 -9.48
C GLU A 60 12.18 -0.21 -8.77
N ILE A 61 12.69 0.07 -7.57
CA ILE A 61 13.46 -0.86 -6.72
C ILE A 61 12.61 -2.07 -6.27
N PHE A 62 11.31 -1.88 -6.07
CA PHE A 62 10.37 -2.92 -5.63
C PHE A 62 8.96 -2.66 -6.17
N CYS A 63 8.07 -3.67 -6.07
CA CYS A 63 6.70 -3.53 -6.58
C CYS A 63 5.75 -2.92 -5.55
N LYS A 64 5.56 -1.60 -5.63
CA LYS A 64 4.70 -0.78 -4.76
C LYS A 64 3.29 -1.33 -4.53
N ARG A 65 2.74 -2.09 -5.49
CA ARG A 65 1.39 -2.70 -5.40
C ARG A 65 1.30 -3.80 -4.34
N CYS A 66 2.31 -4.68 -4.27
CA CYS A 66 2.28 -5.90 -3.46
C CYS A 66 3.43 -6.02 -2.45
N SER A 67 4.41 -5.11 -2.48
CA SER A 67 5.62 -5.17 -1.65
C SER A 67 5.64 -4.06 -0.60
N CYS A 68 6.17 -4.37 0.57
CA CYS A 68 6.26 -3.47 1.72
C CYS A 68 7.39 -2.45 1.53
N CYS A 69 7.13 -1.15 1.72
CA CYS A 69 8.17 -0.14 1.55
C CYS A 69 9.29 -0.17 2.61
N ILE A 70 9.16 -1.00 3.66
CA ILE A 70 10.18 -1.20 4.70
C ILE A 70 11.09 -2.40 4.35
N CYS A 71 10.53 -3.61 4.20
CA CYS A 71 11.31 -4.82 3.88
C CYS A 71 11.45 -5.13 2.38
N GLN A 72 10.77 -4.41 1.50
CA GLN A 72 10.79 -4.56 0.02
C GLN A 72 10.29 -5.90 -0.54
N LEU A 73 9.89 -6.84 0.32
CA LEU A 73 9.32 -8.14 -0.04
C LEU A 73 7.80 -8.06 -0.21
N PHE A 74 7.24 -9.04 -0.93
CA PHE A 74 5.84 -9.06 -1.31
C PHE A 74 5.03 -10.12 -0.56
N ASP A 75 3.74 -9.82 -0.35
CA ASP A 75 2.75 -10.84 0.02
C ASP A 75 2.08 -11.36 -1.26
N ASP A 76 2.08 -12.68 -1.49
CA ASP A 76 1.31 -13.28 -2.59
C ASP A 76 -0.19 -12.96 -2.45
N ASN A 77 -0.71 -12.99 -1.21
CA ASN A 77 -2.08 -12.60 -0.86
C ASN A 77 -2.06 -11.42 0.12
N LYS A 78 -1.83 -10.20 -0.38
CA LYS A 78 -1.81 -8.96 0.41
C LYS A 78 -3.14 -8.77 1.14
N ASP A 79 -3.17 -9.06 2.43
CA ASP A 79 -4.31 -8.80 3.32
C ASP A 79 -4.32 -7.30 3.70
N PRO A 80 -5.30 -6.49 3.22
CA PRO A 80 -5.32 -5.04 3.49
C PRO A 80 -5.48 -4.68 4.98
N SER A 81 -5.86 -5.64 5.82
CA SER A 81 -5.95 -5.45 7.26
C SER A 81 -4.61 -5.61 7.99
N LEU A 82 -3.58 -6.21 7.36
CA LEU A 82 -2.25 -6.39 7.97
C LEU A 82 -1.22 -5.34 7.52
N TRP A 83 -1.66 -4.36 6.75
CA TRP A 83 -0.83 -3.35 6.13
C TRP A 83 -1.30 -1.94 6.53
N PHE A 84 -0.34 -1.05 6.78
CA PHE A 84 -0.56 0.39 6.71
C PHE A 84 -0.50 0.83 5.25
N GLU A 85 -1.35 1.79 4.87
CA GLU A 85 -1.34 2.40 3.55
C GLU A 85 -1.28 3.93 3.69
N CYS A 86 -0.32 4.55 2.99
CA CYS A 86 -0.18 6.00 2.96
C CYS A 86 -1.00 6.58 1.81
N THR A 87 -2.29 6.78 2.06
CA THR A 87 -3.23 7.47 1.16
C THR A 87 -3.60 8.86 1.68
N SER A 88 -4.40 9.59 0.92
CA SER A 88 -5.00 10.86 1.30
C SER A 88 -6.45 10.88 0.84
N GLU A 89 -7.38 11.20 1.73
CA GLU A 89 -8.81 11.26 1.38
C GLU A 89 -9.21 12.61 0.73
N LEU A 90 -8.33 13.62 0.80
CA LEU A 90 -8.63 15.01 0.43
C LEU A 90 -7.73 15.60 -0.67
N SER A 91 -6.51 15.08 -0.83
CA SER A 91 -5.50 15.59 -1.79
C SER A 91 -4.45 14.53 -2.11
N GLU A 92 -4.34 14.07 -3.36
CA GLU A 92 -3.29 13.10 -3.76
C GLU A 92 -1.85 13.62 -3.55
N ILE A 93 -1.70 14.94 -3.41
CA ILE A 93 -0.43 15.68 -3.31
C ILE A 93 0.38 15.29 -2.07
N ASP A 94 -0.28 14.93 -0.95
CA ASP A 94 0.38 14.78 0.35
C ASP A 94 0.67 13.32 0.75
N SER A 95 0.41 12.35 -0.12
CA SER A 95 0.58 10.92 0.18
C SER A 95 1.37 10.17 -0.88
N CYS A 96 2.36 9.37 -0.46
CA CYS A 96 3.22 8.63 -1.39
C CYS A 96 2.59 7.37 -2.02
N GLY A 97 1.38 6.96 -1.61
CA GLY A 97 0.70 5.76 -2.10
C GLY A 97 1.36 4.43 -1.69
N LEU A 98 2.42 4.46 -0.87
CA LEU A 98 3.14 3.27 -0.45
C LEU A 98 2.48 2.59 0.74
N SER A 99 2.59 1.26 0.77
CA SER A 99 2.12 0.42 1.88
C SER A 99 3.29 -0.26 2.61
N CYS A 100 3.12 -0.57 3.89
CA CYS A 100 4.03 -1.44 4.64
C CYS A 100 3.26 -2.39 5.55
N HIS A 101 3.85 -3.51 5.95
CA HIS A 101 3.28 -4.37 6.98
C HIS A 101 3.20 -3.62 8.32
N ILE A 102 2.11 -3.85 9.07
CA ILE A 102 1.96 -3.32 10.43
C ILE A 102 3.10 -3.83 11.33
N GLU A 103 3.53 -5.09 11.16
CA GLU A 103 4.63 -5.66 11.95
C GLU A 103 5.98 -4.97 11.69
N CYS A 104 6.32 -4.70 10.42
CA CYS A 104 7.54 -3.99 10.06
C CYS A 104 7.56 -2.57 10.64
N ALA A 105 6.42 -1.87 10.65
CA ALA A 105 6.29 -0.56 11.28
C ALA A 105 6.45 -0.64 12.81
N LEU A 106 5.87 -1.65 13.47
CA LEU A 106 6.00 -1.86 14.92
C LEU A 106 7.43 -2.20 15.35
N GLU A 107 8.19 -2.93 14.52
CA GLU A 107 9.61 -3.21 14.75
C GLU A 107 10.47 -1.98 14.52
N HIS A 108 10.16 -1.19 13.49
CA HIS A 108 10.80 0.09 13.22
C HIS A 108 10.24 1.20 14.11
N ARG A 109 10.40 1.10 15.43
CA ARG A 109 9.87 2.06 16.43
C ARG A 109 10.05 3.55 16.10
N LYS A 110 11.02 3.94 15.27
CA LYS A 110 11.16 5.30 14.72
C LYS A 110 9.92 5.82 13.97
N VAL A 111 9.07 4.94 13.43
CA VAL A 111 7.82 5.30 12.74
C VAL A 111 6.57 5.24 13.62
N MET A 112 6.66 4.65 14.82
CA MET A 112 5.54 4.57 15.78
C MET A 112 5.70 5.66 16.85
N GLN A 113 4.72 6.54 16.98
CA GLN A 113 4.74 7.60 17.99
C GLN A 113 3.97 7.16 19.26
N LEU A 114 4.47 7.57 20.42
CA LEU A 114 3.92 7.24 21.75
C LEU A 114 2.53 7.86 22.02
N ASP A 115 2.01 8.64 21.08
CA ASP A 115 0.69 9.27 21.17
C ASP A 115 -0.40 8.48 20.42
N GLY A 116 -0.07 7.34 19.81
CA GLY A 116 -1.00 6.53 19.04
C GLY A 116 -1.08 6.89 17.55
N THR A 117 0.02 7.39 16.97
CA THR A 117 0.11 7.70 15.54
C THR A 117 1.25 6.94 14.84
N TYR A 118 1.12 6.78 13.53
CA TYR A 118 2.10 6.20 12.62
C TYR A 118 2.61 7.28 11.66
N SER A 119 3.92 7.47 11.56
CA SER A 119 4.53 8.32 10.54
C SER A 119 5.01 7.45 9.37
N CYS A 120 4.53 7.72 8.16
CA CYS A 120 4.85 6.92 6.97
C CYS A 120 6.36 6.79 6.77
N ALA A 121 6.87 5.56 6.73
CA ALA A 121 8.29 5.26 6.59
C ALA A 121 8.97 5.89 5.36
N SER A 122 8.21 6.26 4.32
CA SER A 122 8.75 6.83 3.07
C SER A 122 8.54 8.34 2.89
N CYS A 123 7.54 8.95 3.51
CA CYS A 123 7.25 10.39 3.31
C CYS A 123 6.91 11.15 4.60
N GLY A 124 6.99 10.50 5.77
CA GLY A 124 6.74 11.12 7.08
C GLY A 124 5.27 11.40 7.42
N LYS A 125 4.33 11.32 6.45
CA LYS A 125 2.89 11.61 6.67
C LYS A 125 2.35 10.85 7.87
N VAL A 126 1.73 11.56 8.80
CA VAL A 126 1.14 11.00 10.03
C VAL A 126 -0.26 10.43 9.77
N LEU A 127 -0.54 9.28 10.35
CA LEU A 127 -1.77 8.49 10.26
C LEU A 127 -2.19 8.04 11.66
N GLU A 128 -3.48 8.05 11.98
CA GLU A 128 -3.98 7.52 13.25
C GLU A 128 -4.04 5.99 13.25
N ILE A 129 -3.53 5.33 14.30
CA ILE A 129 -3.51 3.86 14.34
C ILE A 129 -4.84 3.25 14.79
N LEU A 130 -5.74 4.02 15.39
CA LEU A 130 -6.98 3.51 15.99
C LEU A 130 -7.91 2.83 14.96
N GLY A 131 -7.94 3.35 13.72
CA GLY A 131 -8.66 2.71 12.61
C GLY A 131 -8.07 1.33 12.24
N TYR A 132 -6.74 1.19 12.25
CA TYR A 132 -6.04 -0.07 11.98
C TYR A 132 -6.16 -1.07 13.14
N TRP A 133 -6.17 -0.57 14.38
CA TRP A 133 -6.50 -1.35 15.58
C TRP A 133 -7.92 -1.91 15.49
N LYS A 134 -8.91 -1.09 15.13
CA LYS A 134 -10.32 -1.52 15.00
C LYS A 134 -10.48 -2.62 13.95
N LYS A 135 -9.75 -2.53 12.82
CA LYS A 135 -9.67 -3.60 11.81
C LYS A 135 -9.17 -4.92 12.43
N GLN A 136 -8.12 -4.90 13.28
CA GLN A 136 -7.64 -6.13 13.95
C GLN A 136 -8.71 -6.75 14.84
N VAL A 137 -9.42 -5.95 15.63
CA VAL A 137 -10.44 -6.45 16.56
C VAL A 137 -11.64 -7.03 15.84
N VAL A 138 -12.08 -6.43 14.72
CA VAL A 138 -13.13 -7.00 13.86
C VAL A 138 -12.66 -8.34 13.28
N MET A 139 -11.46 -8.40 12.71
CA MET A 139 -10.88 -9.64 12.17
C MET A 139 -10.67 -10.72 13.24
N ALA A 140 -10.33 -10.35 14.48
CA ALA A 140 -10.26 -11.26 15.62
C ALA A 140 -11.64 -11.84 15.96
N LYS A 141 -12.66 -10.98 16.06
CA LYS A 141 -14.05 -11.35 16.40
C LYS A 141 -14.67 -12.28 15.35
N ASP A 142 -14.31 -12.12 14.08
CA ASP A 142 -14.77 -12.98 12.97
C ASP A 142 -13.85 -14.21 12.72
N ALA A 143 -12.75 -14.37 13.47
CA ALA A 143 -11.79 -15.45 13.27
C ALA A 143 -12.31 -16.80 13.77
N ARG A 144 -12.49 -17.75 12.84
CA ARG A 144 -12.85 -19.15 13.13
C ARG A 144 -11.63 -20.03 13.52
N ARG A 145 -10.43 -19.55 13.20
CA ARG A 145 -9.16 -20.23 13.43
C ARG A 145 -8.48 -19.65 14.66
N VAL A 146 -8.08 -20.51 15.60
CA VAL A 146 -7.42 -20.11 16.85
C VAL A 146 -6.13 -19.32 16.58
N ASP A 147 -5.29 -19.76 15.65
CA ASP A 147 -4.04 -19.07 15.32
C ASP A 147 -4.28 -17.66 14.76
N VAL A 148 -5.31 -17.49 13.91
CA VAL A 148 -5.73 -16.18 13.40
C VAL A 148 -6.26 -15.30 14.52
N LEU A 149 -7.15 -15.80 15.38
CA LEU A 149 -7.65 -15.09 16.56
C LEU A 149 -6.50 -14.58 17.44
N CYS A 150 -5.55 -15.45 17.78
CA CYS A 150 -4.42 -15.12 18.64
C CYS A 150 -3.48 -14.09 18.00
N TYR A 151 -3.19 -14.25 16.71
CA TYR A 151 -2.38 -13.28 15.98
C TYR A 151 -3.03 -11.89 15.96
N ARG A 152 -4.34 -11.80 15.68
CA ARG A 152 -5.06 -10.51 15.66
C ARG A 152 -5.13 -9.83 17.03
N ILE A 153 -5.36 -10.59 18.10
CA ILE A 153 -5.36 -10.07 19.48
C ILE A 153 -3.94 -9.66 19.92
N SER A 154 -2.91 -10.40 19.53
CA SER A 154 -1.52 -10.03 19.80
C SER A 154 -1.10 -8.77 19.03
N LEU A 155 -1.53 -8.63 17.78
CA LEU A 155 -1.25 -7.47 16.94
C LEU A 155 -2.02 -6.22 17.40
N SER A 156 -3.29 -6.36 17.80
CA SER A 156 -4.08 -5.24 18.35
C SER A 156 -3.53 -4.76 19.70
N TYR A 157 -3.02 -5.66 20.54
CA TYR A 157 -2.27 -5.31 21.75
C TYR A 157 -1.02 -4.50 21.41
N ARG A 158 -0.17 -5.01 20.51
CA ARG A 158 1.08 -4.34 20.09
C ARG A 158 0.87 -2.97 19.45
N LEU A 159 -0.25 -2.76 18.75
CA LEU A 159 -0.59 -1.46 18.16
C LEU A 159 -0.76 -0.37 19.23
N LEU A 160 -1.34 -0.70 20.39
CA LEU A 160 -1.58 0.30 21.45
C LEU A 160 -0.48 0.32 22.53
N ASP A 161 0.53 -0.55 22.43
CA ASP A 161 1.63 -0.67 23.39
C ASP A 161 2.46 0.62 23.46
N GLY A 162 2.58 1.18 24.66
CA GLY A 162 3.23 2.47 24.90
C GLY A 162 2.44 3.71 24.46
N THR A 163 1.20 3.58 23.97
CA THR A 163 0.37 4.75 23.61
C THR A 163 -0.30 5.35 24.85
N SER A 164 -0.33 6.68 24.96
CA SER A 164 -0.99 7.38 26.09
C SER A 164 -2.46 7.74 25.84
N LYS A 165 -2.87 7.94 24.58
CA LYS A 165 -4.24 8.36 24.23
C LYS A 165 -5.29 7.25 24.31
N HIS A 166 -4.89 5.97 24.25
CA HIS A 166 -5.80 4.84 24.06
C HIS A 166 -5.79 3.84 25.24
N ASN A 167 -5.44 4.29 26.44
CA ASN A 167 -5.22 3.45 27.63
C ASN A 167 -6.37 2.48 27.95
N GLU A 168 -7.61 2.97 28.00
CA GLU A 168 -8.79 2.14 28.35
C GLU A 168 -8.95 0.97 27.37
N VAL A 169 -8.85 1.28 26.07
CA VAL A 169 -8.95 0.32 24.97
C VAL A 169 -7.78 -0.67 24.97
N HIS A 170 -6.58 -0.21 25.33
CA HIS A 170 -5.40 -1.05 25.47
C HIS A 170 -5.55 -2.05 26.63
N GLU A 171 -6.03 -1.63 27.80
CA GLU A 171 -6.25 -2.53 28.94
C GLU A 171 -7.34 -3.58 28.67
N LEU A 172 -8.42 -3.23 27.94
CA LEU A 172 -9.42 -4.21 27.49
C LEU A 172 -8.79 -5.30 26.60
N ILE A 173 -7.94 -4.93 25.66
CA ILE A 173 -7.27 -5.86 24.75
C ILE A 173 -6.20 -6.70 25.47
N LYS A 174 -5.47 -6.10 26.42
CA LYS A 174 -4.52 -6.78 27.29
C LYS A 174 -5.21 -7.85 28.15
N ALA A 175 -6.40 -7.56 28.70
CA ALA A 175 -7.23 -8.54 29.41
C ALA A 175 -7.71 -9.67 28.48
N ALA A 176 -8.19 -9.34 27.28
CA ALA A 176 -8.59 -10.33 26.27
C ALA A 176 -7.42 -11.24 25.86
N LYS A 177 -6.23 -10.68 25.65
CA LYS A 177 -4.99 -11.40 25.36
C LYS A 177 -4.62 -12.35 26.51
N ALA A 178 -4.65 -11.88 27.75
CA ALA A 178 -4.31 -12.70 28.92
C ALA A 178 -5.28 -13.88 29.12
N LYS A 179 -6.58 -13.67 28.89
CA LYS A 179 -7.58 -14.75 28.90
C LYS A 179 -7.33 -15.77 27.78
N LEU A 180 -7.04 -15.30 26.58
CA LEU A 180 -6.72 -16.18 25.44
C LEU A 180 -5.45 -17.01 25.70
N GLU A 181 -4.41 -16.41 26.28
CA GLU A 181 -3.16 -17.10 26.64
C GLU A 181 -3.31 -18.11 27.80
N SER A 182 -4.31 -17.95 28.67
CA SER A 182 -4.59 -18.94 29.73
C SER A 182 -5.33 -20.17 29.20
N GLU A 183 -6.31 -19.98 28.31
CA GLU A 183 -7.11 -21.05 27.67
C GLU A 183 -6.27 -21.96 26.75
N LEU A 184 -5.20 -21.45 26.15
CA LEU A 184 -4.45 -22.16 25.09
C LEU A 184 -3.27 -23.01 25.57
N GLY A 185 -3.02 -23.05 26.87
CA GLY A 185 -2.00 -23.89 27.50
C GLY A 185 -0.54 -23.49 27.22
N PRO A 186 0.43 -23.99 28.03
CA PRO A 186 1.83 -23.53 27.98
C PRO A 186 2.46 -23.56 26.59
N SER A 187 2.18 -24.61 25.81
CA SER A 187 2.79 -24.86 24.50
C SER A 187 2.38 -23.86 23.41
N ARG A 188 1.32 -23.07 23.62
CA ARG A 188 0.90 -21.99 22.69
C ARG A 188 1.06 -20.58 23.24
N ARG A 189 1.44 -20.40 24.52
CA ARG A 189 1.69 -19.05 25.11
C ARG A 189 2.76 -18.24 24.38
N LYS A 190 3.64 -18.89 23.61
CA LYS A 190 4.59 -18.23 22.70
C LYS A 190 3.94 -17.84 21.35
N PHE A 191 2.86 -17.05 21.37
CA PHE A 191 2.40 -16.36 20.16
C PHE A 191 3.41 -15.32 19.64
N ARG A 192 4.41 -14.97 20.46
CA ARG A 192 5.65 -14.31 20.04
C ARG A 192 6.79 -15.33 20.00
N GLN A 193 7.11 -15.82 18.80
CA GLN A 193 8.46 -15.84 18.21
C GLN A 193 8.45 -16.50 16.83
N ASP A 194 7.68 -17.58 16.64
CA ASP A 194 7.75 -18.43 15.43
C ASP A 194 6.59 -18.25 14.43
N VAL A 195 5.85 -17.13 14.48
CA VAL A 195 5.18 -16.65 13.26
C VAL A 195 6.24 -15.93 12.42
N SER A 196 7.20 -16.71 11.91
CA SER A 196 8.17 -16.26 10.92
C SER A 196 7.53 -16.15 9.53
N GLY A 197 6.36 -15.50 9.48
CA GLY A 197 5.91 -14.67 8.36
C GLY A 197 6.61 -13.31 8.36
N THR A 198 7.60 -13.11 9.25
CA THR A 198 8.70 -12.15 9.06
C THR A 198 9.13 -12.15 7.61
N CYS A 199 9.00 -10.99 6.97
CA CYS A 199 9.67 -10.64 5.72
C CYS A 199 11.08 -11.26 5.66
N LYS A 200 11.26 -12.30 4.82
CA LYS A 200 12.54 -12.94 4.48
C LYS A 200 12.82 -12.79 2.99
#